data_AF-A0A8S3TZ80-F1
#
_entry.id   AF-A0A8S3TZ80-F1
#
_cell.length_a   1.000
_cell.length_b   1.000
_cell.length_c   1.000
_cell.angle_alpha   90.00
_cell.angle_beta   90.00
_cell.angle_gamma   90.00
#
_symmetry.space_group_name_H-M   'P 1'
#
loop_
_entity.id
_entity.type
_entity.pdbx_description
1 polymer ?
#
loop_
_entity_poly.entity_id
_entity_poly.type
_entity_poly.pdbx_seq_one_letter_code
_entity_poly.pdbx_strand_id
1 'polypeptide(L)'
;MSTDYLVVGCGLSGAVMARFMAEERNKKVLIVDKRDHVAGNCYDYIDENGIRMNKYGAHLSHTNSERVWQYVNRFSSWTRWEHKVLGVIDGHYIPLPPNITTINMLCGQHLTNTQEADDWLSRNQLKHEHIDNGYQMATSRVGETLYKKIFKHYTFKQWGGTQRNWMHQC
;
A
#
# COMPACT_ATOMS: atom_id res chain seq x y z
N MET A 1 -30.59 24.73 9.73
CA MET A 1 -29.54 24.56 10.77
C MET A 1 -28.32 25.36 10.32
N SER A 2 -27.71 26.14 11.21
CA SER A 2 -26.45 26.85 10.91
C SER A 2 -25.27 25.94 11.29
N THR A 3 -24.29 25.83 10.40
CA THR A 3 -23.12 24.96 10.52
C THR A 3 -21.86 25.80 10.32
N ASP A 4 -20.83 25.58 11.14
CA ASP A 4 -19.56 26.31 11.03
C ASP A 4 -18.68 25.77 9.89
N TYR A 5 -18.71 24.45 9.64
CA TYR A 5 -17.92 23.78 8.60
C TYR A 5 -18.75 22.77 7.80
N LEU A 6 -18.55 22.75 6.49
CA LEU A 6 -18.99 21.68 5.59
C LEU A 6 -17.79 20.84 5.18
N VAL A 7 -17.84 19.54 5.46
CA VAL A 7 -16.84 18.56 5.01
C VAL A 7 -17.47 17.68 3.93
N VAL A 8 -16.85 17.64 2.75
CA VAL A 8 -17.32 16.82 1.62
C VAL A 8 -16.44 15.57 1.52
N GLY A 9 -17.05 14.41 1.69
CA GLY A 9 -16.43 13.09 1.76
C GLY A 9 -16.33 12.57 3.19
N CYS A 10 -16.88 11.39 3.44
CA CYS A 10 -16.88 10.67 4.71
C CYS A 10 -15.76 9.62 4.80
N GLY A 11 -14.72 9.71 3.96
CA GLY A 11 -13.51 8.89 4.07
C GLY A 11 -12.65 9.27 5.26
N LEU A 12 -11.49 8.61 5.43
CA LEU A 12 -10.59 8.85 6.58
C LEU A 12 -10.25 10.33 6.77
N SER A 13 -9.86 11.04 5.71
CA SER A 13 -9.52 12.47 5.80
C SER A 13 -10.68 13.32 6.30
N GLY A 14 -11.87 13.13 5.72
CA GLY A 14 -13.06 13.89 6.10
C GLY A 14 -13.54 13.56 7.50
N ALA A 15 -13.55 12.28 7.87
CA ALA A 15 -13.93 11.83 9.21
C ALA A 15 -12.98 12.38 10.29
N VAL A 16 -11.66 12.35 10.05
CA VAL A 16 -10.65 12.88 10.98
C VAL A 16 -10.79 14.39 11.12
N MET A 17 -10.92 15.11 10.01
CA MET A 17 -11.08 16.58 10.02
C MET A 17 -12.37 17.02 10.69
N ALA A 18 -13.49 16.39 10.36
CA ALA A 18 -14.78 16.68 10.97
C ALA A 18 -14.75 16.43 12.47
N ARG A 19 -14.15 15.30 12.89
CA ARG A 19 -13.98 14.97 14.30
C ARG A 19 -13.09 16.00 15.02
N PHE A 20 -11.95 16.37 14.45
CA PHE A 20 -11.06 17.38 15.04
C PHE A 20 -11.77 18.72 15.25
N MET A 21 -12.52 19.20 14.24
CA MET A 21 -13.26 20.46 14.37
C MET A 21 -14.38 20.38 15.41
N ALA A 22 -15.08 19.24 15.48
CA ALA A 22 -16.14 19.03 16.46
C ALA A 22 -15.60 18.91 17.89
N GLU A 23 -14.60 18.04 18.11
CA GLU A 23 -14.07 17.73 19.45
C GLU A 23 -13.12 18.81 19.98
N GLU A 24 -12.11 19.20 19.19
CA GLU A 24 -11.01 20.06 19.67
C GLU A 24 -11.33 21.56 19.50
N ARG A 25 -12.23 21.91 18.59
CA ARG A 25 -12.59 23.31 18.29
C ARG A 25 -14.01 23.68 18.67
N ASN A 26 -14.81 22.73 19.16
CA ASN A 26 -16.22 22.90 19.53
C ASN A 26 -17.04 23.57 18.41
N LYS A 27 -16.88 23.09 17.18
CA LYS A 27 -17.56 23.60 15.98
C LYS A 27 -18.66 22.66 15.51
N LYS A 28 -19.74 23.22 15.00
CA LYS A 28 -20.80 22.46 14.34
C LYS A 28 -20.34 22.09 12.94
N VAL A 29 -20.24 20.80 12.65
CA VAL A 29 -19.78 20.28 11.36
C VAL A 29 -20.90 19.50 10.68
N LEU A 30 -21.13 19.81 9.41
CA LEU A 30 -21.94 18.99 8.51
C LEU A 30 -20.96 18.22 7.63
N ILE A 31 -21.01 16.90 7.69
CA ILE A 31 -20.26 16.04 6.79
C ILE A 31 -21.23 15.37 5.82
N VAL A 32 -20.89 15.39 4.53
CA VAL A 32 -21.72 14.82 3.47
C VAL A 32 -20.87 13.89 2.61
N ASP A 33 -21.44 12.80 2.12
CA ASP A 33 -20.83 11.95 1.11
C ASP A 33 -21.84 11.73 -0.02
N LYS A 34 -21.33 11.46 -1.22
CA LYS A 34 -22.15 11.02 -2.34
C LYS A 34 -22.59 9.56 -2.17
N ARG A 35 -21.79 8.77 -1.44
CA ARG A 35 -22.07 7.36 -1.16
C ARG A 35 -23.13 7.22 -0.08
N ASP A 36 -23.79 6.07 -0.08
CA ASP A 36 -24.81 5.66 0.89
C ASP A 36 -24.22 5.12 2.21
N HIS A 37 -22.90 5.25 2.39
CA HIS A 37 -22.19 4.77 3.57
C HIS A 37 -21.02 5.69 3.92
N VAL A 38 -20.51 5.55 5.14
CA VAL A 38 -19.33 6.27 5.64
C VAL A 38 -18.02 5.55 5.27
N ALA A 39 -16.87 6.07 5.73
CA ALA A 39 -15.54 5.49 5.61
C ALA A 39 -14.91 5.45 4.20
N GLY A 40 -15.59 5.95 3.17
CA GLY A 40 -15.03 6.02 1.81
C GLY A 40 -14.63 4.63 1.30
N ASN A 41 -13.40 4.46 0.83
CA ASN A 41 -12.92 3.15 0.33
C ASN A 41 -12.69 2.14 1.47
N CYS A 42 -12.48 2.60 2.70
CA CYS A 42 -12.27 1.73 3.86
C CYS A 42 -13.57 1.16 4.43
N TYR A 43 -14.70 1.36 3.76
CA TYR A 43 -15.98 0.80 4.18
C TYR A 43 -15.99 -0.72 4.08
N ASP A 44 -16.29 -1.37 5.20
CA ASP A 44 -16.58 -2.78 5.30
C ASP A 44 -18.07 -3.04 5.57
N TYR A 45 -18.52 -4.25 5.29
CA TYR A 45 -19.87 -4.71 5.57
C TYR A 45 -19.86 -6.21 5.89
N ILE A 46 -20.92 -6.70 6.52
CA ILE A 46 -21.14 -8.13 6.72
C ILE A 46 -22.00 -8.64 5.55
N ASP A 47 -21.51 -9.64 4.82
CA ASP A 47 -22.25 -10.26 3.73
C ASP A 47 -23.33 -11.22 4.23
N GLU A 48 -24.09 -11.81 3.30
CA GLU A 48 -25.14 -12.80 3.58
C GLU A 48 -24.66 -14.07 4.29
N ASN A 49 -23.35 -14.36 4.24
CA ASN A 49 -22.73 -15.50 4.91
C ASN A 49 -22.21 -15.15 6.31
N GLY A 50 -22.38 -13.90 6.77
CA GLY A 50 -21.87 -13.43 8.05
C GLY A 50 -20.37 -13.07 8.02
N ILE A 51 -19.77 -12.94 6.83
CA ILE A 51 -18.35 -12.65 6.67
C ILE A 51 -18.15 -11.14 6.48
N ARG A 52 -17.14 -10.59 7.15
CA ARG A 52 -16.75 -9.19 7.00
C ARG A 52 -15.96 -8.99 5.71
N MET A 53 -16.51 -8.19 4.82
CA MET A 53 -15.97 -7.92 3.48
C MET A 53 -15.67 -6.43 3.31
N ASN A 54 -14.62 -6.10 2.56
CA ASN A 54 -14.33 -4.73 2.16
C ASN A 54 -14.94 -4.45 0.79
N LYS A 55 -15.80 -3.42 0.68
CA LYS A 55 -16.53 -3.14 -0.57
C LYS A 55 -15.60 -2.67 -1.71
N TYR A 56 -14.46 -2.03 -1.38
CA TYR A 56 -13.58 -1.38 -2.36
C TYR A 56 -12.14 -1.93 -2.32
N GLY A 57 -12.00 -3.24 -2.12
CA GLY A 57 -10.71 -3.92 -2.00
C GLY A 57 -10.20 -4.00 -0.56
N ALA A 58 -9.26 -4.90 -0.32
CA ALA A 58 -8.73 -5.15 1.02
C ALA A 58 -8.01 -3.92 1.58
N HIS A 59 -8.38 -3.52 2.79
CA HIS A 59 -7.72 -2.45 3.54
C HIS A 59 -7.03 -3.04 4.76
N LEU A 60 -5.72 -2.88 4.84
CA LEU A 60 -4.89 -3.38 5.93
C LEU A 60 -4.21 -2.19 6.58
N SER A 61 -4.46 -1.98 7.87
CA SER A 61 -3.87 -0.86 8.60
C SER A 61 -2.42 -1.16 8.97
N HIS A 62 -1.52 -0.23 8.66
CA HIS A 62 -0.14 -0.23 9.12
C HIS A 62 0.31 1.21 9.32
N THR A 63 1.10 1.47 10.37
CA THR A 63 1.66 2.80 10.63
C THR A 63 2.94 2.67 11.46
N ASN A 64 3.95 3.48 11.13
CA ASN A 64 5.12 3.70 11.99
C ASN A 64 4.96 4.98 12.84
N SER A 65 3.85 5.70 12.68
CA SER A 65 3.57 6.92 13.45
C SER A 65 2.84 6.57 14.72
N GLU A 66 3.52 6.71 15.85
CA GLU A 66 2.96 6.54 17.18
C GLU A 66 1.75 7.46 17.42
N ARG A 67 1.82 8.71 16.95
CA ARG A 67 0.70 9.66 17.02
C ARG A 67 -0.55 9.13 16.32
N VAL A 68 -0.39 8.57 15.12
CA VAL A 68 -1.51 7.98 14.37
C VAL A 68 -2.03 6.74 15.09
N TRP A 69 -1.14 5.88 15.58
CA TRP A 69 -1.49 4.68 16.32
C TRP A 69 -2.33 5.00 17.57
N GLN A 70 -1.87 5.92 18.41
CA GLN A 70 -2.59 6.37 19.60
C GLN A 70 -3.94 6.97 19.24
N TYR A 71 -4.01 7.78 18.18
CA TYR A 71 -5.27 8.37 17.74
C TYR A 71 -6.30 7.32 17.32
N VAL A 72 -5.93 6.37 16.45
CA VAL A 72 -6.90 5.38 15.93
C VAL A 72 -7.33 4.36 17.00
N ASN A 73 -6.49 4.09 18.00
CA ASN A 73 -6.84 3.23 19.14
C ASN A 73 -7.93 3.83 20.06
N ARG A 74 -8.24 5.13 19.93
CA ARG A 74 -9.39 5.73 20.63
C ARG A 74 -10.75 5.25 20.08
N PHE A 75 -10.79 4.72 18.85
CA PHE A 75 -12.05 4.49 18.12
C PHE A 75 -12.28 3.04 17.72
N SER A 76 -11.29 2.17 17.87
CA SER A 76 -11.42 0.74 17.59
C SER A 76 -10.41 -0.06 18.39
N SER A 77 -10.74 -1.32 18.66
CA SER A 77 -9.76 -2.33 19.00
C SER A 77 -9.08 -2.87 17.74
N TRP A 78 -7.89 -3.44 17.91
CA TRP A 78 -7.06 -3.93 16.81
C TRP A 78 -6.64 -5.37 17.04
N THR A 79 -6.67 -6.16 15.98
CA THR A 79 -6.10 -7.51 15.95
C THR A 79 -4.75 -7.45 15.25
N ARG A 80 -3.71 -8.01 15.88
CA ARG A 80 -2.39 -8.11 15.25
C ARG A 80 -2.52 -9.00 14.01
N TRP A 81 -2.12 -8.46 12.87
CA TRP A 81 -2.10 -9.16 11.60
C TRP A 81 -0.83 -8.81 10.82
N GLU A 82 -0.08 -9.82 10.42
CA GLU A 82 1.10 -9.67 9.59
C GLU A 82 0.77 -10.15 8.19
N HIS A 83 0.48 -9.18 7.30
CA HIS A 83 0.09 -9.51 5.95
C HIS A 83 1.27 -10.06 5.15
N LYS A 84 1.06 -11.21 4.51
CA LYS A 84 2.03 -11.86 3.64
C LYS A 84 1.42 -12.01 2.26
N VAL A 85 2.21 -11.67 1.24
CA VAL A 85 1.80 -11.76 -0.16
C VAL A 85 2.66 -12.79 -0.86
N LEU A 86 2.00 -13.63 -1.67
CA LEU A 86 2.66 -14.53 -2.61
C LEU A 86 2.26 -14.12 -4.03
N GLY A 87 3.25 -14.01 -4.92
CA GLY A 87 3.05 -13.87 -6.35
C GLY A 87 3.26 -15.20 -7.06
N VAL A 88 2.49 -15.46 -8.12
CA VAL A 88 2.76 -16.60 -9.01
C VAL A 88 3.69 -16.14 -10.12
N ILE A 89 4.94 -16.62 -10.10
CA ILE A 89 5.99 -16.24 -11.05
C ILE A 89 6.68 -17.51 -11.54
N ASP A 90 6.73 -17.69 -12.86
CA ASP A 90 7.29 -18.89 -13.49
C ASP A 90 6.71 -20.20 -12.91
N GLY A 91 5.42 -20.21 -12.58
CA GLY A 91 4.71 -21.36 -11.99
C GLY A 91 4.94 -21.60 -10.49
N HIS A 92 5.72 -20.74 -9.82
CA HIS A 92 6.05 -20.88 -8.40
C HIS A 92 5.38 -19.78 -7.55
N TYR A 93 5.05 -20.12 -6.30
CA TYR A 93 4.64 -19.14 -5.30
C TYR A 93 5.89 -18.46 -4.72
N ILE A 94 6.06 -17.19 -5.04
CA ILE A 94 7.20 -16.37 -4.65
C ILE A 94 6.78 -15.36 -3.59
N PRO A 95 7.49 -15.25 -2.45
CA PRO A 95 7.20 -14.24 -1.44
C PRO A 95 7.44 -12.82 -1.98
N LEU A 96 6.50 -11.92 -1.69
CA LEU A 96 6.61 -10.50 -1.99
C LEU A 96 6.44 -9.68 -0.70
N PRO A 97 7.21 -8.61 -0.49
CA PRO A 97 8.26 -8.05 -1.38
C PRO A 97 9.51 -8.94 -1.51
N PRO A 98 10.38 -8.70 -2.52
CA PRO A 98 11.58 -9.51 -2.75
C PRO A 98 12.49 -9.59 -1.52
N ASN A 99 12.92 -10.81 -1.19
CA ASN A 99 13.82 -11.14 -0.10
C ASN A 99 14.83 -12.23 -0.52
N ILE A 100 15.66 -12.73 0.41
CA ILE A 100 16.63 -13.81 0.16
C ILE A 100 15.98 -15.02 -0.53
N THR A 101 14.84 -15.48 -0.04
CA THR A 101 14.09 -16.60 -0.64
C THR A 101 13.71 -16.29 -2.09
N THR A 102 13.25 -15.06 -2.36
CA THR A 102 12.90 -14.61 -3.71
C THR A 102 14.11 -14.65 -4.65
N ILE A 103 15.25 -14.11 -4.21
CA ILE A 103 16.49 -14.08 -4.99
C ILE A 103 16.95 -15.50 -5.29
N ASN A 104 16.96 -16.38 -4.28
CA ASN A 104 17.37 -17.77 -4.43
C ASN A 104 16.47 -18.50 -5.44
N MET A 105 15.16 -18.38 -5.32
CA MET A 105 14.20 -19.06 -6.21
C MET A 105 14.23 -18.53 -7.64
N LEU A 106 14.26 -17.21 -7.84
CA LEU A 106 14.11 -16.61 -9.17
C LEU A 106 15.43 -16.42 -9.92
N CYS A 107 16.56 -16.38 -9.19
CA CYS A 107 17.88 -16.13 -9.76
C CYS A 107 18.87 -17.29 -9.54
N GLY A 108 18.39 -18.44 -9.05
CA GLY A 108 19.21 -19.65 -8.86
C GLY A 108 20.37 -19.42 -7.90
N GLN A 109 20.15 -18.66 -6.84
CA GLN A 109 21.16 -18.34 -5.82
C GLN A 109 20.98 -19.22 -4.57
N HIS A 110 22.01 -19.23 -3.73
CA HIS A 110 22.03 -19.95 -2.45
C HIS A 110 22.47 -19.03 -1.30
N LEU A 111 21.92 -17.82 -1.28
CA LEU A 111 22.22 -16.82 -0.26
C LEU A 111 21.63 -17.24 1.08
N THR A 112 22.40 -17.09 2.15
CA THR A 112 22.05 -17.55 3.50
C THR A 112 21.85 -16.41 4.50
N ASN A 113 22.34 -15.21 4.19
CA ASN A 113 22.32 -14.06 5.09
C ASN A 113 22.17 -12.74 4.31
N THR A 114 21.97 -11.65 5.05
CA THR A 114 21.74 -10.31 4.47
C THR A 114 22.96 -9.76 3.76
N GLN A 115 24.18 -10.01 4.25
CA GLN A 115 25.40 -9.54 3.60
C GLN A 115 25.54 -10.11 2.19
N GLU A 116 25.33 -11.42 2.03
CA GLU A 116 25.36 -12.08 0.72
C GLU A 116 24.28 -11.53 -0.23
N ALA A 117 23.09 -11.19 0.31
CA ALA A 117 22.04 -10.55 -0.46
C ALA A 117 22.40 -9.13 -0.89
N ASP A 118 23.00 -8.34 -0.01
CA ASP A 118 23.46 -6.98 -0.31
C ASP A 118 24.59 -6.99 -1.35
N ASP A 119 25.52 -7.95 -1.27
CA ASP A 119 26.58 -8.15 -2.26
C ASP A 119 26.02 -8.60 -3.61
N TRP A 120 24.98 -9.45 -3.60
CA TRP A 120 24.28 -9.84 -4.82
C TRP A 120 23.56 -8.63 -5.44
N LEU A 121 22.83 -7.86 -4.63
CA LEU A 121 22.11 -6.67 -5.09
C LEU A 121 23.09 -5.63 -5.66
N SER A 122 24.18 -5.34 -4.97
CA SER A 122 25.19 -4.36 -5.41
C SER A 122 25.79 -4.69 -6.78
N ARG A 123 25.88 -5.98 -7.13
CA ARG A 123 26.35 -6.45 -8.44
C ARG A 123 25.28 -6.43 -9.54
N ASN A 124 24.00 -6.49 -9.17
CA ASN A 124 22.89 -6.63 -10.13
C ASN A 124 22.04 -5.36 -10.30
N GLN A 125 22.11 -4.44 -9.34
CA GLN A 125 21.43 -3.15 -9.41
C GLN A 125 22.01 -2.28 -10.52
N LEU A 126 21.14 -1.59 -11.25
CA LEU A 126 21.56 -0.63 -12.26
C LEU A 126 21.84 0.73 -11.64
N LYS A 127 23.04 1.25 -11.90
CA LYS A 127 23.38 2.63 -11.53
C LYS A 127 22.81 3.58 -12.57
N HIS A 128 22.00 4.53 -12.12
CA HIS A 128 21.49 5.62 -12.93
C HIS A 128 22.02 6.93 -12.36
N GLU A 129 22.49 7.84 -13.21
CA GLU A 129 22.91 9.18 -12.79
C GLU A 129 21.73 9.97 -12.22
N HIS A 130 20.57 9.83 -12.84
CA HIS A 130 19.30 10.38 -12.40
C HIS A 130 18.16 9.37 -12.57
N ILE A 131 17.16 9.45 -11.69
CA ILE A 131 16.00 8.55 -11.69
C ILE A 131 14.75 9.38 -12.03
N ASP A 132 14.30 9.26 -13.28
CA ASP A 132 13.16 9.99 -13.85
C ASP A 132 11.88 9.18 -13.95
N ASN A 133 12.03 7.86 -13.98
CA ASN A 133 10.91 6.95 -14.15
C ASN A 133 11.07 5.72 -13.28
N GLY A 134 9.96 5.04 -13.05
CA GLY A 134 10.02 3.96 -12.09
C GLY A 134 10.67 2.69 -12.64
N TYR A 135 10.88 2.54 -13.96
CA TYR A 135 11.80 1.51 -14.44
C TYR A 135 13.21 1.72 -13.88
N GLN A 136 13.72 2.95 -13.91
CA GLN A 136 15.02 3.29 -13.31
C GLN A 136 15.02 3.09 -11.79
N MET A 137 13.95 3.47 -11.09
CA MET A 137 13.84 3.21 -9.64
C MET A 137 13.81 1.72 -9.31
N ALA A 138 13.03 0.93 -10.03
CA ALA A 138 12.93 -0.49 -9.75
C ALA A 138 14.27 -1.17 -10.06
N THR A 139 14.88 -0.90 -11.21
CA THR A 139 16.17 -1.50 -11.58
C THR A 139 17.34 -1.02 -10.73
N SER A 140 17.31 0.20 -10.19
CA SER A 140 18.31 0.66 -9.22
C SER A 140 18.19 -0.03 -7.87
N ARG A 141 17.01 -0.57 -7.54
CA ARG A 141 16.76 -1.28 -6.27
C ARG A 141 16.91 -2.79 -6.37
N VAL A 142 16.47 -3.40 -7.47
CA VAL A 142 16.40 -4.87 -7.57
C VAL A 142 17.11 -5.45 -8.80
N GLY A 143 17.64 -4.59 -9.67
CA GLY A 143 18.25 -5.01 -10.93
C GLY A 143 17.25 -5.42 -12.01
N GLU A 144 17.76 -5.68 -13.21
CA GLU A 144 16.97 -5.95 -14.41
C GLU A 144 16.18 -7.27 -14.32
N THR A 145 16.77 -8.32 -13.74
CA THR A 145 16.19 -9.67 -13.68
C THR A 145 14.94 -9.69 -12.81
N LEU A 146 15.03 -9.20 -11.57
CA LEU A 146 13.88 -9.14 -10.67
C LEU A 146 12.84 -8.13 -11.15
N TYR A 147 13.28 -7.01 -11.76
CA TYR A 147 12.36 -6.09 -12.41
C TYR A 147 11.47 -6.78 -13.44
N LYS A 148 12.06 -7.53 -14.38
CA LYS A 148 11.33 -8.22 -15.45
C LYS A 148 10.36 -9.27 -14.91
N LYS A 149 10.79 -10.06 -13.94
CA LYS A 149 10.02 -11.17 -13.38
C LYS A 149 8.87 -10.70 -12.47
N ILE A 150 9.11 -9.70 -11.64
CA ILE A 150 8.18 -9.32 -10.56
C ILE A 150 7.36 -8.07 -10.92
N PHE A 151 8.01 -7.03 -11.45
CA PHE A 151 7.41 -5.70 -11.52
C PHE A 151 6.85 -5.39 -12.91
N LYS A 152 7.62 -5.63 -13.96
CA LYS A 152 7.33 -5.24 -15.36
C LYS A 152 5.88 -5.50 -15.78
N HIS A 153 5.44 -6.75 -15.69
CA HIS A 153 4.13 -7.16 -16.18
C HIS A 153 3.00 -6.78 -15.21
N TYR A 154 3.26 -6.83 -13.90
CA TYR A 154 2.30 -6.41 -12.89
C TYR A 154 1.98 -4.92 -13.00
N THR A 155 3.01 -4.07 -13.13
CA THR A 155 2.86 -2.63 -13.34
C THR A 155 2.08 -2.33 -14.61
N PHE A 156 2.38 -3.01 -15.72
CA PHE A 156 1.62 -2.82 -16.97
C PHE A 156 0.14 -3.19 -16.80
N LYS A 157 -0.15 -4.31 -16.14
CA LYS A 157 -1.53 -4.75 -15.86
C LYS A 157 -2.29 -3.75 -14.98
N GLN A 158 -1.63 -3.22 -13.95
CA GLN A 158 -2.25 -2.31 -12.98
C GLN A 158 -2.55 -0.93 -13.58
N TRP A 159 -1.67 -0.42 -14.44
CA TRP A 159 -1.70 0.99 -14.87
C TRP A 159 -1.99 1.20 -16.36
N GLY A 160 -2.00 0.14 -17.18
CA GLY A 160 -2.29 0.21 -18.61
C GLY A 160 -1.29 1.00 -19.47
N GLY A 161 -0.25 1.60 -18.87
CA GLY A 161 0.71 2.49 -19.53
C GLY A 161 2.10 1.88 -19.75
N THR A 162 2.88 2.49 -20.66
CA THR A 162 4.28 2.12 -20.90
C THR A 162 5.17 2.47 -19.70
N GLN A 163 6.15 1.62 -19.42
CA GLN A 163 7.01 1.62 -18.22
C GLN A 163 7.81 2.91 -17.95
N ARG A 164 7.83 3.86 -18.89
CA ARG A 164 8.50 5.15 -18.78
C ARG A 164 7.73 6.20 -17.97
N ASN A 165 6.42 6.05 -17.73
CA ASN A 165 5.60 7.15 -17.19
C ASN A 165 5.02 6.93 -15.78
N TRP A 166 5.31 5.82 -15.10
CA TRP A 166 4.56 5.48 -13.87
C TRP A 166 4.97 6.25 -12.61
N MET A 167 6.12 6.95 -12.61
CA MET A 167 6.45 7.84 -11.48
C MET A 167 5.54 9.05 -11.39
N HIS A 168 4.95 9.51 -12.50
CA HIS A 168 4.02 10.63 -12.49
C HIS A 168 2.58 10.22 -12.14
N GLN A 169 2.33 8.92 -11.91
CA GLN A 169 1.03 8.38 -11.54
C GLN A 169 0.95 7.92 -10.07
N CYS A 170 2.06 7.98 -9.33
CA CYS A 170 2.14 7.68 -7.91
C CYS A 170 2.22 8.97 -7.08
#